data_AF-A0A841C6G8-F1
#
_entry.id   AF-A0A841C6G8-F1
#
_cell.length_a   1.000
_cell.length_b   1.000
_cell.length_c   1.000
_cell.angle_alpha   90.00
_cell.angle_beta   90.00
_cell.angle_gamma   90.00
#
_symmetry.space_group_name_H-M   'P 1'
#
loop_
_entity.id
_entity.type
_entity.pdbx_description
1 polymer ?
#
loop_
_entity_poly.entity_id
_entity_poly.type
_entity_poly.pdbx_seq_one_letter_code
_entity_poly.pdbx_strand_id
1 'polypeptide(L)' 'ENHNRMIRRFLPKGTKQTTAQAVAKIETWMAHYPRKMFKYQTPLQMYRGG' A
#
# COMPACT_ATOMS: atom_id res chain seq x y z
N GLU A 1 5.39 -1.04 -12.15
CA GLU A 1 5.74 -2.35 -11.54
C GLU A 1 5.89 -2.38 -10.01
N ASN A 2 6.39 -1.35 -9.33
CA ASN A 2 6.71 -1.44 -7.89
C ASN A 2 5.49 -1.62 -6.96
N HIS A 3 4.31 -1.07 -7.32
CA HIS A 3 3.09 -1.22 -6.50
C HIS A 3 2.59 -2.66 -6.39
N ASN A 4 2.68 -3.44 -7.48
CA ASN A 4 2.29 -4.85 -7.46
C ASN A 4 3.13 -5.68 -6.49
N ARG A 5 4.38 -5.29 -6.24
CA ARG A 5 5.23 -5.95 -5.24
C ARG A 5 4.70 -5.76 -3.82
N MET A 6 4.14 -4.59 -3.50
CA MET A 6 3.56 -4.32 -2.18
C MET A 6 2.25 -5.10 -1.99
N ILE A 7 1.37 -5.09 -3.00
CA ILE A 7 0.09 -5.84 -2.94
C ILE A 7 0.35 -7.34 -2.81
N ARG A 8 1.40 -7.88 -3.45
CA ARG A 8 1.79 -9.29 -3.35
C ARG A 8 2.25 -9.74 -1.96
N ARG A 9 2.49 -8.82 -1.03
CA ARG A 9 2.73 -9.16 0.39
C ARG A 9 1.45 -9.65 1.09
N PHE A 10 0.29 -9.33 0.53
CA PHE A 10 -1.03 -9.63 1.09
C PHE A 10 -1.82 -10.61 0.24
N LEU A 11 -1.72 -10.51 -1.09
CA LEU A 11 -2.47 -11.35 -2.03
C LEU A 11 -1.50 -12.14 -2.92
N PRO A 12 -1.69 -13.46 -3.08
CA PRO A 12 -0.88 -14.25 -3.99
C PRO A 12 -1.05 -13.78 -5.45
N LYS A 13 -0.06 -14.07 -6.29
CA LYS A 13 -0.15 -13.75 -7.71
C LYS A 13 -1.29 -14.57 -8.33
N GLY A 14 -2.14 -13.91 -9.11
CA GLY A 14 -3.28 -14.56 -9.75
C GLY A 14 -4.57 -14.54 -8.93
N THR A 15 -4.59 -13.92 -7.75
CA THR A 15 -5.85 -13.62 -7.04
C THR A 15 -6.73 -12.69 -7.88
N LYS A 16 -7.86 -13.22 -8.37
CA LYS A 16 -8.85 -12.47 -9.16
C LYS A 16 -9.98 -11.90 -8.30
N GLN A 17 -10.23 -12.51 -7.15
CA GLN A 17 -11.33 -12.14 -6.25
C GLN A 17 -10.75 -11.89 -4.86
N THR A 18 -11.13 -10.77 -4.27
CA THR A 18 -10.78 -10.39 -2.91
C THR A 18 -11.94 -9.61 -2.32
N THR A 19 -12.01 -9.51 -0.99
CA THR A 19 -13.09 -8.78 -0.33
C THR A 19 -12.75 -7.30 -0.25
N ALA A 20 -13.77 -6.43 -0.26
CA ALA A 20 -13.57 -5.00 -0.06
C ALA A 20 -12.85 -4.70 1.27
N GLN A 21 -13.10 -5.50 2.30
CA GLN A 21 -12.39 -5.39 3.59
C GLN A 21 -10.90 -5.69 3.47
N ALA A 22 -10.52 -6.71 2.69
CA ALA A 22 -9.11 -7.01 2.44
C ALA A 22 -8.43 -5.88 1.66
N VAL A 23 -9.12 -5.31 0.67
CA VAL A 23 -8.64 -4.14 -0.08
C VAL A 23 -8.42 -2.95 0.85
N ALA A 24 -9.40 -2.60 1.69
CA ALA A 24 -9.28 -1.49 2.64
C ALA A 24 -8.13 -1.65 3.63
N LYS A 25 -7.86 -2.88 4.08
CA LYS A 25 -6.69 -3.18 4.93
C LYS A 25 -5.37 -2.95 4.18
N ILE A 26 -5.28 -3.39 2.93
CA ILE A 26 -4.09 -3.20 2.09
C ILE A 26 -3.88 -1.70 1.80
N GLU A 27 -4.94 -0.97 1.45
CA GLU A 27 -4.89 0.47 1.21
C GLU A 27 -4.40 1.24 2.45
N THR A 28 -4.99 0.93 3.61
CA THR A 28 -4.59 1.53 4.89
C THR A 28 -3.12 1.25 5.17
N TRP A 29 -2.65 0.02 4.99
CA TRP A 29 -1.25 -0.33 5.18
C TRP A 29 -0.34 0.44 4.21
N MET A 30 -0.73 0.52 2.92
CA MET A 30 0.05 1.23 1.91
C MET A 30 0.14 2.74 2.19
N ALA A 31 -0.93 3.36 2.71
CA ALA A 31 -0.96 4.77 3.07
C ALA A 31 -0.03 5.10 4.25
N HIS A 32 0.15 4.16 5.18
CA HIS A 32 1.00 4.30 6.37
C HIS A 32 2.39 3.69 6.20
N TYR A 33 2.71 3.13 5.04
CA TYR A 33 4.01 2.49 4.82
C TYR A 33 5.10 3.55 4.55
N PRO A 34 6.12 3.69 5.42
CA PRO A 34 7.19 4.67 5.23
C PRO A 34 8.03 4.30 4.02
N ARG A 35 8.21 5.24 3.08
CA ARG A 35 9.01 4.98 1.88
C ARG A 35 10.31 5.75 1.90
N LYS A 36 11.41 5.06 1.62
CA LYS A 36 12.76 5.65 1.55
C LYS A 36 12.83 6.84 0.58
N MET A 37 12.09 6.79 -0.53
CA MET A 37 12.02 7.89 -1.51
C MET A 37 11.46 9.19 -0.92
N PHE A 38 10.66 9.10 0.14
CA PHE A 38 10.09 10.23 0.86
C PHE A 38 10.84 10.50 2.16
N LYS A 39 12.15 10.23 2.23
CA LYS A 39 12.93 10.34 3.47
C LYS A 39 12.29 9.58 4.64
N TYR A 40 11.72 8.40 4.35
CA TYR A 40 10.98 7.56 5.30
C TYR A 40 9.67 8.14 5.82
N GLN A 41 9.15 9.20 5.19
CA GLN A 41 7.78 9.64 5.42
C GLN A 41 6.79 8.68 4.75
N THR A 42 5.60 8.60 5.32
CA THR A 42 4.48 7.81 4.78
C THR A 42 3.77 8.60 3.68
N PRO A 43 3.16 7.92 2.69
CA PRO A 43 2.32 8.58 1.69
C PRO A 43 1.24 9.49 2.31
N LEU A 44 0.64 9.09 3.43
CA LEU A 44 -0.34 9.90 4.13
C LEU A 44 0.26 11.20 4.69
N GLN A 45 1.46 11.14 5.27
CA GLN A 45 2.16 12.35 5.74
C GLN A 45 2.52 13.27 4.58
N MET A 46 2.98 12.71 3.46
CA MET A 46 3.28 13.50 2.25
C MET A 46 2.03 14.16 1.67
N TYR A 47 0.89 13.47 1.67
CA TYR A 47 -0.38 14.02 1.19
C TYR A 47 -0.93 15.13 2.08
N ARG A 48 -0.79 14.99 3.41
CA ARG A 48 -1.32 15.97 4.38
C ARG A 48 -0.40 17.16 4.65
N GLY A 49 0.89 17.02 4.34
CA GLY A 49 1.92 18.04 4.57
C GLY A 49 2.42 18.74 3.30
N GLY A 50 1.78 18.46 2.15
CA GLY A 50 1.98 19.16 0.89
C GLY A 50 0.98 20.29 0.68
#